data_AF-A0A7K4JY91-F1
#
_entry.id   AF-A0A7K4JY91-F1
#
_cell.length_a   1.000
_cell.length_b   1.000
_cell.length_c   1.000
_cell.angle_alpha   90.00
_cell.angle_beta   90.00
_cell.angle_gamma   90.00
#
_symmetry.space_group_name_H-M   'P 1'
#
loop_
_entity.id
_entity.type
_entity.pdbx_description
1 polymer ?
#
loop_
_entity_poly.entity_id
_entity_poly.type
_entity_poly.pdbx_seq_one_letter_code
_entity_poly.pdbx_strand_id
1 'polypeptide(L)'
;EQEPRQRVHAVKDLIKQLPKPNQDTMQVLFRHLKRVVENGEKNRMTYQSVAIVFGPTLLKPEKETGNIAVHTVYQNQIVELILLELNSVFGR
;
A
#
# COMPACT_ATOMS: atom_id res chain seq x y z
N GLU A 1 -10.58 -18.08 -0.67
CA GLU A 1 -9.39 -17.26 -0.97
C GLU A 1 -9.76 -16.30 -2.10
N GLN A 2 -9.78 -14.98 -1.86
CA GLN A 2 -10.01 -14.03 -2.96
C GLN A 2 -8.79 -14.03 -3.88
N GLU A 3 -8.99 -14.22 -5.18
CA GLU A 3 -7.90 -14.21 -6.15
C GLU A 3 -7.12 -12.87 -6.10
N PRO A 4 -5.79 -12.88 -6.27
CA PRO A 4 -4.96 -11.66 -6.22
C PRO A 4 -5.50 -10.50 -7.06
N ARG A 5 -6.10 -10.80 -8.22
CA ARG A 5 -6.69 -9.81 -9.13
C ARG A 5 -7.91 -9.10 -8.55
N GLN A 6 -8.74 -9.81 -7.79
CA GLN A 6 -9.92 -9.23 -7.14
C GLN A 6 -9.50 -8.22 -6.07
N ARG A 7 -8.43 -8.51 -5.33
CA ARG A 7 -7.89 -7.59 -4.32
C ARG A 7 -7.37 -6.30 -4.93
N VAL A 8 -6.64 -6.39 -6.05
CA VAL A 8 -6.15 -5.22 -6.79
C VAL A 8 -7.30 -4.34 -7.25
N HIS A 9 -8.36 -4.94 -7.80
CA HIS A 9 -9.54 -4.21 -8.26
C HIS A 9 -10.26 -3.51 -7.11
N ALA A 10 -10.49 -4.22 -6.01
CA ALA A 10 -11.12 -3.64 -4.81
C ALA A 10 -10.31 -2.47 -4.24
N VAL A 11 -8.97 -2.59 -4.16
CA VAL A 11 -8.10 -1.51 -3.69
C VAL A 11 -8.14 -0.31 -4.64
N LYS A 12 -8.12 -0.54 -5.95
CA LYS A 12 -8.25 0.53 -6.96
C LYS A 12 -9.56 1.30 -6.78
N ASP A 13 -10.67 0.59 -6.61
CA ASP A 13 -11.98 1.22 -6.47
C ASP A 13 -12.12 2.01 -5.16
N LEU A 14 -11.53 1.51 -4.06
CA LEU A 14 -11.49 2.24 -2.79
C LEU A 14 -10.64 3.50 -2.89
N ILE A 15 -9.47 3.43 -3.54
CA ILE A 15 -8.62 4.62 -3.76
C ILE A 15 -9.37 5.67 -4.56
N LYS A 16 -10.12 5.28 -5.60
CA LYS A 16 -10.94 6.21 -6.40
C LYS A 16 -12.04 6.92 -5.59
N GLN A 17 -12.47 6.35 -4.47
CA GLN A 17 -13.47 6.95 -3.56
C GLN A 17 -12.85 7.95 -2.57
N LEU A 18 -11.52 7.99 -2.43
CA LEU A 18 -10.86 8.95 -1.55
C LEU A 18 -10.94 10.37 -2.12
N PRO A 19 -10.81 11.42 -1.28
CA PRO A 19 -10.67 12.78 -1.79
C PRO A 19 -9.48 12.92 -2.74
N LYS A 20 -9.63 13.77 -3.77
CA LYS A 20 -8.61 13.98 -4.81
C LYS A 20 -7.19 14.25 -4.26
N PRO A 21 -7.00 15.07 -3.21
CA PRO A 21 -5.67 15.28 -2.63
C PRO A 21 -5.03 14.00 -2.10
N ASN A 22 -5.81 13.09 -1.49
CA ASN A 22 -5.31 11.80 -1.00
C ASN A 22 -4.89 10.89 -2.16
N GLN A 23 -5.69 10.82 -3.22
CA GLN A 23 -5.37 10.04 -4.41
C GLN A 23 -4.04 10.49 -5.05
N ASP A 24 -3.89 11.79 -5.27
CA ASP A 24 -2.71 12.36 -5.92
C ASP A 24 -1.46 12.18 -5.05
N THR A 25 -1.59 12.39 -3.73
CA THR A 25 -0.51 12.16 -2.76
C THR A 25 -0.08 10.69 -2.76
N MET A 26 -1.02 9.76 -2.67
CA MET A 26 -0.72 8.32 -2.71
C MET A 26 -0.01 7.95 -4.02
N GLN A 27 -0.50 8.44 -5.16
CA GLN A 27 0.09 8.09 -6.45
C GLN A 27 1.56 8.54 -6.55
N VAL A 28 1.89 9.74 -6.06
CA VAL A 28 3.25 10.27 -6.06
C VAL A 28 4.13 9.50 -5.06
N LEU A 29 3.64 9.28 -3.85
CA LEU A 29 4.35 8.57 -2.79
C LEU A 29 4.69 7.13 -3.22
N PHE A 30 3.70 6.35 -3.66
CA PHE A 30 3.93 4.96 -4.06
C PHE A 30 4.81 4.84 -5.31
N ARG A 31 4.77 5.80 -6.25
CA ARG A 31 5.76 5.91 -7.35
C ARG A 31 7.18 6.18 -6.86
N HIS A 32 7.35 6.96 -5.80
CA HIS A 32 8.65 7.16 -5.18
C HIS A 32 9.14 5.88 -4.47
N LEU A 33 8.30 5.28 -3.64
CA LEU A 33 8.64 4.07 -2.90
C LEU A 33 8.96 2.89 -3.81
N LYS A 34 8.29 2.77 -4.97
CA LYS A 34 8.65 1.78 -5.99
C LYS A 34 10.12 1.91 -6.43
N ARG A 35 10.57 3.13 -6.71
CA ARG A 35 11.98 3.41 -7.07
C ARG A 35 12.93 3.08 -5.92
N VAL A 36 12.53 3.29 -4.67
CA VAL A 36 13.35 2.89 -3.51
C VAL A 36 13.56 1.38 -3.49
N VAL A 37 12.50 0.59 -3.67
CA VAL A 37 12.58 -0.88 -3.69
C VAL A 37 13.35 -1.39 -4.93
N GLU A 38 13.22 -0.73 -6.08
CA GLU A 38 14.00 -1.05 -7.29
C GLU A 38 15.51 -0.83 -7.09
N ASN A 39 15.90 0.06 -6.16
CA ASN A 39 17.30 0.26 -5.73
C ASN A 39 17.70 -0.66 -4.56
N GLY A 40 16.94 -1.74 -4.32
CA GLY A 40 17.11 -2.67 -3.20
C GLY A 40 18.50 -3.27 -3.08
N GLU A 41 19.23 -3.46 -4.19
CA GLU A 41 20.61 -3.96 -4.15
C GLU A 41 21.56 -3.02 -3.39
N LYS A 42 21.32 -1.71 -3.44
CA LYS A 42 22.16 -0.68 -2.79
C LYS A 42 21.64 -0.31 -1.40
N ASN A 43 20.34 -0.10 -1.25
CA ASN A 43 19.75 0.39 -0.01
C ASN A 43 19.16 -0.73 0.88
N ARG A 44 19.15 -1.98 0.41
CA ARG A 44 18.64 -3.18 1.10
C ARG A 44 17.14 -3.14 1.42
N MET A 45 16.40 -2.21 0.84
CA MET A 45 14.95 -2.10 1.04
C MET A 45 14.21 -3.07 0.11
N THR A 46 13.28 -3.81 0.69
CA THR A 46 12.37 -4.72 -0.02
C THR A 46 10.94 -4.19 0.05
N TYR A 47 10.03 -4.78 -0.73
CA TYR A 47 8.60 -4.47 -0.63
C TYR A 47 8.08 -4.63 0.81
N GLN A 48 8.52 -5.69 1.48
CA GLN A 48 8.15 -6.01 2.86
C GLN A 48 8.72 -4.97 3.84
N SER A 49 10.00 -4.61 3.73
CA SER A 49 10.60 -3.65 4.67
C SER A 49 9.99 -2.25 4.51
N VAL A 50 9.67 -1.82 3.28
CA VAL A 50 8.93 -0.58 3.04
C VAL A 50 7.50 -0.68 3.59
N ALA A 51 6.80 -1.79 3.36
CA ALA A 51 5.45 -1.99 3.86
C ALA A 51 5.35 -1.94 5.39
N ILE A 52 6.33 -2.50 6.11
CA ILE A 52 6.39 -2.46 7.58
C ILE A 52 6.51 -1.01 8.10
N VAL A 53 7.27 -0.16 7.42
CA VAL A 53 7.47 1.24 7.82
C VAL A 53 6.23 2.08 7.48
N PHE A 54 5.67 1.90 6.29
CA PHE A 54 4.60 2.76 5.78
C PHE A 54 3.19 2.26 6.11
N GLY A 55 2.99 0.97 6.41
CA GLY A 55 1.72 0.38 6.82
C GLY A 55 1.04 1.17 7.95
N PRO A 56 1.65 1.27 9.15
CA PRO A 56 1.07 1.99 10.27
C PRO A 56 1.02 3.52 10.06
N THR A 57 1.88 4.06 9.20
CA THR A 57 1.97 5.50 8.92
C THR A 57 0.85 5.97 7.98
N LEU A 58 0.50 5.15 6.98
CA LEU A 58 -0.50 5.49 5.96
C LEU A 58 -1.91 5.02 6.32
N LEU A 59 -2.02 3.95 7.11
CA LEU A 59 -3.29 3.32 7.44
C LEU A 59 -3.42 3.26 8.96
N LYS A 60 -4.19 4.19 9.52
CA LYS A 60 -4.49 4.23 10.95
C LYS A 60 -5.97 3.96 11.19
N PRO A 61 -6.35 2.97 12.02
CA PRO A 61 -7.74 2.78 12.39
C PRO A 61 -8.20 3.95 13.27
N GLU A 62 -9.46 4.37 13.11
CA GLU A 62 -10.07 5.43 13.92
C GLU A 62 -10.15 5.03 15.40
N LYS A 63 -10.38 3.74 15.67
CA LYS A 63 -10.39 3.16 17.01
C LYS A 63 -9.50 1.91 17.04
N GLU A 64 -8.69 1.79 18.09
CA GLU A 64 -7.93 0.58 18.37
C GLU A 64 -8.85 -0.49 18.98
N THR A 65 -9.80 -0.98 18.18
CA THR A 65 -10.73 -2.05 18.57
C THR A 65 -10.41 -3.30 17.77
N GLY A 66 -9.85 -4.31 18.43
CA GLY A 66 -9.46 -5.58 17.79
C GLY A 66 -8.03 -5.99 18.16
N ASN A 67 -7.58 -7.12 17.59
CA ASN A 67 -6.21 -7.57 17.80
C ASN A 67 -5.26 -6.68 16.97
N ILE A 68 -4.54 -5.79 17.64
CA ILE A 68 -3.60 -4.82 17.04
C ILE A 68 -2.63 -5.50 16.08
N ALA A 69 -2.14 -6.70 16.43
CA ALA A 69 -1.20 -7.44 15.58
C ALA A 69 -1.82 -7.80 14.21
N VAL A 70 -3.10 -8.17 14.19
CA VAL A 70 -3.83 -8.50 12.96
C VAL A 70 -4.03 -7.27 12.09
N HIS A 71 -4.36 -6.12 12.69
CA HIS A 71 -4.49 -4.86 11.95
C HIS A 71 -3.18 -4.44 11.28
N THR A 72 -2.06 -4.51 12.00
CA THR A 72 -0.74 -4.19 11.45
C THR A 72 -0.37 -5.10 10.27
N VAL A 73 -0.70 -6.39 10.34
CA VAL A 73 -0.46 -7.32 9.21
C VAL A 73 -1.24 -6.89 7.97
N TYR A 74 -2.53 -6.57 8.11
CA TYR A 74 -3.34 -6.14 6.96
C TYR A 74 -2.88 -4.81 6.38
N GLN A 75 -2.49 -3.85 7.22
CA GLN A 75 -1.94 -2.56 6.77
C GLN A 75 -0.70 -2.77 5.90
N ASN A 76 0.23 -3.60 6.36
CA ASN A 76 1.45 -3.92 5.62
C ASN A 76 1.11 -4.62 4.29
N GLN A 77 0.20 -5.59 4.29
CA GLN A 77 -0.23 -6.29 3.08
C GLN A 77 -0.87 -5.36 2.04
N ILE A 78 -1.66 -4.36 2.48
CA ILE A 78 -2.25 -3.37 1.58
C ILE A 78 -1.16 -2.52 0.92
N VAL A 79 -0.19 -2.03 1.71
CA VAL A 79 0.93 -1.24 1.17
C VAL A 79 1.77 -2.06 0.21
N GLU A 80 2.08 -3.32 0.56
CA GLU A 80 2.83 -4.24 -0.31
C GLU A 80 2.09 -4.50 -1.63
N LEU A 81 0.78 -4.77 -1.57
CA LEU A 81 -0.05 -4.97 -2.76
C LEU A 81 -0.02 -3.74 -3.69
N ILE A 82 -0.18 -2.53 -3.15
CA ILE A 82 -0.15 -1.30 -3.95
C ILE A 82 1.24 -1.09 -4.59
N LEU A 83 2.33 -1.44 -3.91
CA LEU A 83 3.69 -1.34 -4.47
C LEU A 83 3.95 -2.37 -5.57
N LEU A 84 3.46 -3.60 -5.41
CA LEU A 84 3.59 -4.65 -6.42
C LEU A 84 2.77 -4.31 -7.66
N GLU A 85 1.54 -3.86 -7.46
CA GLU A 85 0.52 -3.65 -8.49
C GLU A 85 0.30 -2.17 -8.83
N LEU A 86 1.35 -1.35 -8.68
CA LEU A 86 1.30 0.10 -8.82
C LEU A 86 0.61 0.56 -10.12
N ASN A 87 0.99 -0.07 -11.24
CA ASN A 87 0.45 0.25 -12.55
C ASN A 87 -1.01 -0.20 -12.69
N SER A 88 -1.38 -1.34 -12.10
CA SER A 88 -2.77 -1.83 -12.11
C SER A 88 -3.68 -0.91 -11.29
N VAL A 89 -3.21 -0.48 -10.12
CA VAL A 89 -3.94 0.38 -9.17
C VAL A 89 -4.07 1.82 -9.67
N PHE A 90 -2.98 2.44 -10.12
CA PHE A 90 -2.94 3.86 -10.51
C PHE A 90 -2.85 4.11 -12.03
N GLY A 91 -2.80 3.06 -12.84
CA GLY A 91 -2.84 3.17 -14.30
C GLY A 91 -4.22 3.62 -14.78
N ARG A 92 -4.21 4.30 -15.93
CA ARG A 92 -5.40 4.80 -16.63
C ARG A 92 -6.41 3.68 -16.88
#